data_AF-A0A5B7IRW5-F1
#
_entry.id   AF-A0A5B7IRW5-F1
#
_cell.length_a   1.000
_cell.length_b   1.000
_cell.length_c   1.000
_cell.angle_alpha   90.00
_cell.angle_beta   90.00
_cell.angle_gamma   90.00
#
_symmetry.space_group_name_H-M   'P 1'
#
loop_
_entity.id
_entity.type
_entity.pdbx_description
1 polymer ?
#
loop_
_entity_poly.entity_id
_entity_poly.type
_entity_poly.pdbx_seq_one_letter_code
_entity_poly.pdbx_strand_id
1 'polypeptide(L)' 'MRCHICSVVCTSHSELRRHVMTHTGEKPFSCQYCGHRTARKYNLKKHLRTVHDVPLDHIFDEPATPPH' A
#
# COMPACT_ATOMS: atom_id res chain seq x y z
N MET A 1 6.07 1.56 19.49
CA MET A 1 6.70 2.49 18.51
C MET A 1 5.93 3.80 18.49
N ARG A 2 6.55 4.98 18.63
CA ARG A 2 5.85 6.28 18.71
C ARG A 2 6.05 7.10 17.44
N CYS A 3 5.00 7.75 16.96
CA CYS A 3 5.08 8.71 15.87
C CYS A 3 5.76 10.02 16.30
N HIS A 4 6.80 10.41 15.58
CA HIS A 4 7.51 11.67 15.79
C HIS A 4 6.72 12.93 15.35
N ILE A 5 5.65 12.78 14.55
CA ILE A 5 4.86 13.90 14.02
C ILE A 5 3.65 14.22 14.91
N CYS A 6 2.91 13.20 15.37
CA CYS A 6 1.66 13.41 16.12
C CYS A 6 1.54 12.55 17.39
N SER A 7 2.66 12.06 17.92
CA SER A 7 2.79 11.33 19.20
C SER A 7 1.94 10.07 19.39
N VAL A 8 1.20 9.64 18.37
CA VAL A 8 0.44 8.38 18.32
C VAL A 8 1.38 7.21 18.60
N VAL A 9 0.94 6.31 19.47
CA VAL A 9 1.65 5.07 19.77
C VAL A 9 1.10 3.96 18.90
N CYS A 10 1.99 3.34 18.12
CA CYS A 10 1.72 2.15 17.32
C CYS A 10 2.34 0.92 18.00
N THR A 11 1.68 -0.21 17.84
CA THR A 11 2.09 -1.50 18.44
C THR A 11 3.26 -2.14 17.72
N SER A 12 3.48 -1.85 16.43
CA SER A 12 4.57 -2.40 15.62
C SER A 12 5.25 -1.35 14.74
N HIS A 13 6.45 -1.66 14.24
CA HIS A 13 7.19 -0.77 13.34
C HIS A 13 6.49 -0.62 11.98
N SER A 14 5.89 -1.70 11.45
CA SER A 14 5.12 -1.67 10.20
C SER A 14 3.91 -0.75 10.31
N GLU A 15 3.21 -0.78 11.45
CA GLU A 15 2.08 0.12 11.71
C GLU A 15 2.52 1.57 11.86
N LEU A 16 3.67 1.81 12.50
CA LEU A 16 4.25 3.16 12.58
C LEU A 16 4.64 3.69 11.20
N ARG A 17 5.33 2.90 10.37
CA ARG A 17 5.69 3.29 9.00
C ARG A 17 4.44 3.64 8.18
N ARG A 18 3.43 2.77 8.22
CA ARG A 18 2.14 2.99 7.56
C ARG A 18 1.42 4.23 8.08
N HIS A 19 1.53 4.52 9.38
CA HIS A 19 0.99 5.74 9.97
C HIS A 19 1.75 6.98 9.48
N VAL A 20 3.08 6.94 9.41
CA VAL A 20 3.87 8.09 8.91
C VAL A 20 3.52 8.46 7.46
N MET A 21 3.15 7.49 6.62
CA MET A 21 2.68 7.73 5.25
C MET A 21 1.43 8.63 5.18
N THR A 22 0.63 8.71 6.26
CA THR A 22 -0.52 9.63 6.29
C THR A 22 -0.10 11.08 6.47
N HIS A 23 1.08 11.33 7.02
CA HIS A 23 1.65 12.67 7.16
C HIS A 23 2.39 13.09 5.89
N THR A 24 3.15 12.18 5.28
CA THR A 24 3.91 12.47 4.05
C THR A 24 3.02 12.49 2.80
N GLY A 25 1.84 11.88 2.87
CA GLY A 25 0.98 11.70 1.70
C GLY A 25 1.54 10.71 0.68
N GLU A 26 2.59 9.97 1.03
CA GLU A 26 3.19 8.96 0.15
C GLU A 26 2.20 7.84 -0.15
N LYS A 27 2.04 7.57 -1.44
CA LYS A 27 1.13 6.54 -1.97
C LYS A 27 1.90 5.66 -2.95
N PRO A 28 2.68 4.68 -2.46
CA PRO A 28 3.56 3.88 -3.28
C PRO A 28 2.81 2.92 -4.22
N PHE A 29 1.55 2.61 -3.94
CA PHE A 29 0.77 1.69 -4.75
C PHE A 29 -0.04 2.47 -5.80
N SER A 30 0.41 2.46 -7.05
CA SER A 30 -0.29 3.08 -8.18
C SER A 30 -1.07 2.07 -9.02
N CYS A 31 -2.24 2.49 -9.50
CA CYS A 31 -3.02 1.78 -10.49
C CYS A 31 -2.42 2.01 -11.88
N GLN A 32 -2.06 0.92 -12.56
CA GLN A 32 -1.52 0.94 -13.92
C GLN A 32 -2.54 1.36 -14.99
N TYR A 33 -3.84 1.33 -14.68
CA TYR A 33 -4.91 1.60 -15.64
C TYR A 33 -5.42 3.05 -15.63
N CYS A 34 -5.31 3.77 -14.50
CA CYS A 34 -5.91 5.10 -14.36
C CYS A 34 -5.10 6.09 -13.52
N GLY A 35 -3.87 5.74 -13.10
CA GLY A 35 -3.02 6.62 -12.30
C GLY A 35 -3.47 6.83 -10.86
N HIS A 36 -4.55 6.17 -10.40
CA HIS A 36 -5.01 6.23 -9.01
C HIS A 36 -3.93 5.69 -8.06
N ARG A 37 -3.59 6.43 -6.99
CA ARG A 37 -2.56 6.03 -6.02
C ARG A 37 -3.15 5.78 -4.65
N THR A 38 -2.68 4.74 -3.97
CA THR A 38 -3.09 4.36 -2.63
C THR A 38 -1.87 4.13 -1.73
N ALA A 39 -2.04 4.35 -0.43
CA ALA A 39 -1.00 4.09 0.56
C ALA A 39 -0.90 2.59 0.93
N ARG A 40 -1.86 1.75 0.51
CA ARG A 40 -1.95 0.36 0.96
C ARG A 40 -2.29 -0.60 -0.16
N LYS A 41 -1.58 -1.73 -0.19
CA LYS A 41 -1.75 -2.85 -1.12
C LYS A 41 -3.20 -3.31 -1.29
N TYR A 42 -3.91 -3.54 -0.19
CA TYR A 42 -5.29 -4.01 -0.22
C TYR A 42 -6.28 -2.96 -0.77
N ASN A 43 -5.98 -1.66 -0.63
CA ASN A 43 -6.80 -0.60 -1.22
C ASN A 43 -6.66 -0.63 -2.74
N LEU A 44 -5.45 -0.85 -3.27
CA LEU A 44 -5.23 -1.03 -4.70
C LEU A 44 -5.93 -2.30 -5.23
N LYS A 45 -5.87 -3.44 -4.51
CA LYS A 45 -6.65 -4.65 -4.84
C LYS A 45 -8.13 -4.35 -4.99
N LYS A 46 -8.70 -3.69 -3.97
CA LYS A 46 -10.12 -3.32 -3.94
C LYS A 46 -10.47 -2.41 -5.10
N HIS A 47 -9.67 -1.36 -5.32
CA HIS A 47 -9.82 -0.43 -6.45
C HIS A 47 -9.85 -1.18 -7.79
N LEU A 48 -8.86 -2.05 -8.03
CA LEU A 48 -8.76 -2.80 -9.27
C LEU A 48 -9.95 -3.72 -9.48
N ARG A 49 -10.44 -4.38 -8.43
CA ARG A 49 -11.64 -5.23 -8.49
C ARG A 49 -12.93 -4.42 -8.73
N THR A 50 -13.08 -3.26 -8.12
CA THR A 50 -14.36 -2.50 -8.19
C THR A 50 -14.42 -1.48 -9.32
N VAL A 51 -13.27 -1.00 -9.80
CA VAL A 51 -13.19 0.05 -10.83
C VAL A 51 -12.76 -0.50 -12.18
N HIS A 52 -11.88 -1.50 -12.18
CA HIS A 52 -11.32 -2.08 -13.42
C HIS A 52 -11.76 -3.54 -13.64
N ASP A 53 -12.55 -4.12 -12.73
CA ASP A 53 -12.97 -5.53 -12.73
C ASP A 53 -11.79 -6.52 -12.88
N VAL A 54 -10.62 -6.18 -12.32
CA VAL A 54 -9.42 -7.01 -12.44
C VAL A 54 -9.45 -8.12 -11.39
N PRO A 55 -9.30 -9.41 -11.79
CA PRO A 55 -9.24 -10.53 -10.85
C PRO A 55 -8.00 -10.44 -9.96
N LEU A 56 -8.18 -10.72 -8.67
CA LEU A 56 -7.18 -10.50 -7.62
C LEU A 56 -5.88 -11.32 -7.76
N ASP A 57 -5.90 -12.32 -8.64
CA ASP A 57 -4.80 -13.25 -8.91
C ASP A 57 -3.56 -12.55 -9.51
N HIS A 58 -3.77 -11.58 -10.41
CA HIS A 58 -2.68 -11.01 -11.24
C HIS A 58 -2.06 -9.73 -10.67
N ILE A 59 -2.59 -9.21 -9.56
CA ILE A 59 -2.23 -7.87 -9.10
C ILE A 59 -0.95 -7.92 -8.23
N PHE A 60 -0.62 -9.09 -7.69
CA PHE A 60 0.47 -9.27 -6.74
C PHE A 60 1.14 -10.64 -6.84
N ASP A 61 1.31 -11.16 -8.05
CA ASP A 61 2.50 -11.95 -8.32
C ASP A 61 3.70 -11.05 -8.00
N GLU A 62 4.16 -11.11 -6.76
CA GLU A 62 5.57 -10.93 -6.52
C GLU A 62 6.25 -12.03 -7.32
N PRO A 63 7.21 -11.73 -8.20
CA PRO A 63 8.27 -12.69 -8.44
C PRO A 63 9.02 -12.85 -7.11
N ALA A 64 8.57 -13.77 -6.27
CA ALA A 64 9.38 -14.34 -5.21
C ALA A 64 10.40 -15.28 -5.87
N THR A 65 11.33 -14.70 -6.63
CA THR A 65 12.59 -15.32 -7.03
C THR A 65 13.47 -14.23 -7.66
N PRO A 66 14.56 -13.79 -7.01
CA PRO A 66 15.74 -13.48 -7.80
C PRO A 66 16.19 -14.80 -8.46
N PRO A 67 16.41 -14.87 -9.79
CA PRO A 67 17.22 -15.94 -10.32
C PRO A 67 18.67 -15.65 -9.95
N HIS A 68 19.12 -16.13 -8.79
CA HIS A 68 20.41 -16.80 -8.60
C HIS A 68 20.61 -17.24 -7.14
#